data_AF-A0A955CCX7-F1
#
_entry.id   AF-A0A955CCX7-F1
#
_cell.length_a   1.000
_cell.length_b   1.000
_cell.length_c   1.000
_cell.angle_alpha   90.00
_cell.angle_beta   90.00
_cell.angle_gamma   90.00
#
_symmetry.space_group_name_H-M   'P 1'
#
loop_
_entity.id
_entity.type
_entity.pdbx_description
1 polymer ?
#
loop_
_entity_poly.entity_id
_entity_poly.type
_entity_poly.pdbx_seq_one_letter_code
_entity_poly.pdbx_strand_id
1 'polypeptide(L)'
;TNVISITDGQIYLQPDLFFAGVKPAINVGISVSRVGGAAQVKAMKKVAGGLRLDLAAFRELEAFAQLGTELDPATQARLDRGYRMVELLKQGQYKPLPVEDQIMVIYAGTRGFLDKVPVDRVQEWEDKFLDFMHDQKSEVVSALTSSWDLTDEFVEQLKTSMAEFEQQHNFIPKEEEAAV
;
A
#
# COMPACT_ATOMS: atom_id res chain seq x y z
N THR A 1 -16.94 -21.50 -15.85
CA THR A 1 -16.52 -20.63 -16.98
C THR A 1 -17.60 -19.66 -17.43
N ASN A 2 -18.88 -20.03 -17.44
CA ASN A 2 -19.98 -19.17 -17.93
C ASN A 2 -20.16 -17.83 -17.19
N VAL A 3 -19.99 -17.79 -15.87
CA VAL A 3 -20.16 -16.53 -15.10
C VAL A 3 -19.01 -15.56 -15.35
N ILE A 4 -17.77 -16.08 -15.49
CA ILE A 4 -16.57 -15.28 -15.74
C ILE A 4 -16.67 -14.52 -17.07
N SER A 5 -17.27 -15.13 -18.10
CA SER A 5 -17.47 -14.47 -19.40
C SER A 5 -18.51 -13.35 -19.35
N ILE A 6 -19.46 -13.40 -18.40
CA ILE A 6 -20.58 -12.44 -18.32
C ILE A 6 -20.19 -11.18 -17.52
N THR A 7 -19.43 -11.33 -16.44
CA THR A 7 -19.10 -10.22 -15.52
C THR A 7 -17.95 -9.35 -16.03
N ASP A 8 -17.99 -8.04 -15.76
CA ASP A 8 -16.94 -7.07 -16.12
C ASP A 8 -15.68 -7.11 -15.24
N GLY A 9 -15.58 -8.09 -14.36
CA GLY A 9 -14.44 -8.27 -13.47
C GLY A 9 -14.68 -9.43 -12.51
N GLN A 10 -13.61 -9.88 -11.88
CA GLN A 10 -13.63 -10.97 -10.91
C GLN A 10 -12.76 -10.59 -9.73
N ILE A 11 -13.31 -10.76 -8.53
CA ILE A 11 -12.53 -10.77 -7.29
C ILE A 11 -12.39 -12.23 -6.90
N TYR A 12 -11.17 -12.75 -6.98
CA TYR A 12 -10.87 -14.13 -6.65
C TYR A 12 -10.34 -14.21 -5.23
N LEU A 13 -11.06 -14.91 -4.36
CA LEU A 13 -10.67 -15.13 -2.97
C LEU A 13 -10.00 -16.50 -2.83
N GLN A 14 -8.79 -16.55 -2.27
CA GLN A 14 -8.08 -17.81 -2.05
C GLN A 14 -8.06 -18.19 -0.57
N PRO A 15 -8.43 -19.44 -0.22
CA PRO A 15 -8.34 -19.93 1.15
C PRO A 15 -6.92 -19.83 1.73
N ASP A 16 -5.89 -20.13 0.95
CA ASP A 16 -4.51 -20.12 1.42
C ASP A 16 -4.07 -18.72 1.90
N LEU A 17 -4.48 -17.66 1.19
CA LEU A 17 -4.23 -16.28 1.61
C LEU A 17 -4.96 -15.94 2.92
N PHE A 18 -6.19 -16.45 3.08
CA PHE A 18 -6.95 -16.26 4.31
C PHE A 18 -6.27 -16.92 5.52
N PHE A 19 -5.77 -18.15 5.36
CA PHE A 19 -5.04 -18.87 6.40
C PHE A 19 -3.65 -18.28 6.67
N ALA A 20 -3.02 -17.67 5.68
CA ALA A 20 -1.79 -16.89 5.82
C ALA A 20 -2.01 -15.49 6.46
N GLY A 21 -3.24 -15.15 6.85
CA GLY A 21 -3.55 -13.90 7.54
C GLY A 21 -3.74 -12.68 6.62
N VAL A 22 -3.77 -12.87 5.29
CA VAL A 22 -4.12 -11.80 4.33
C VAL A 22 -5.64 -11.69 4.26
N LYS A 23 -6.17 -10.61 4.81
CA LYS A 23 -7.62 -10.34 4.87
C LYS A 23 -7.85 -8.90 4.43
N PRO A 24 -8.63 -8.63 3.37
CA PRO A 24 -9.36 -9.59 2.54
C PRO A 24 -8.44 -10.48 1.68
N ALA A 25 -8.80 -11.75 1.49
CA ALA A 25 -7.96 -12.79 0.87
C ALA A 25 -7.96 -12.73 -0.67
N ILE A 26 -7.77 -11.54 -1.24
CA ILE A 26 -7.84 -11.27 -2.67
C ILE A 26 -6.54 -11.74 -3.35
N ASN A 27 -6.66 -12.61 -4.34
CA ASN A 27 -5.53 -12.90 -5.22
C ASN A 27 -5.44 -11.82 -6.31
N VAL A 28 -4.47 -10.92 -6.17
CA VAL A 28 -4.27 -9.77 -7.07
C VAL A 28 -3.85 -10.18 -8.49
N GLY A 29 -3.16 -11.32 -8.65
CA GLY A 29 -2.72 -11.82 -9.95
C GLY A 29 -3.87 -12.35 -10.81
N ILE A 30 -4.83 -13.06 -10.17
CA ILE A 30 -5.98 -13.69 -10.84
C ILE A 30 -7.18 -12.74 -10.93
N SER A 31 -7.38 -11.90 -9.92
CA SER A 31 -8.49 -10.94 -9.90
C SER A 31 -8.31 -9.91 -11.01
N VAL A 32 -9.40 -9.50 -11.67
CA VAL A 32 -9.37 -8.58 -12.82
C VAL A 32 -10.53 -7.61 -12.74
N SER A 33 -10.32 -6.37 -13.19
CA SER A 33 -11.38 -5.42 -13.54
C SER A 33 -11.23 -5.04 -15.00
N ARG A 34 -12.27 -5.26 -15.82
CA ARG A 34 -12.31 -4.87 -17.24
C ARG A 34 -12.56 -3.37 -17.41
N VAL A 35 -13.18 -2.72 -16.42
CA VAL A 35 -13.38 -1.26 -16.39
C VAL A 35 -12.08 -0.52 -16.04
N GLY A 36 -11.24 -1.15 -15.21
CA GLY A 36 -9.92 -0.62 -14.85
C GLY A 36 -9.99 0.74 -14.14
N GLY A 37 -8.98 1.58 -14.40
CA GLY A 37 -8.85 2.91 -13.77
C GLY A 37 -9.91 3.93 -14.19
N ALA A 38 -10.83 3.60 -15.10
CA ALA A 38 -11.96 4.48 -15.44
C ALA A 38 -13.00 4.57 -14.30
N ALA A 39 -13.04 3.56 -13.42
CA ALA A 39 -13.91 3.55 -12.24
C ALA A 39 -13.28 4.25 -11.01
N GLN A 40 -12.08 4.82 -11.15
CA GLN A 40 -11.32 5.41 -10.05
C GLN A 40 -11.28 6.94 -10.15
N VAL A 41 -11.22 7.61 -9.00
CA VAL A 41 -10.87 9.04 -8.93
C VAL A 41 -9.44 9.26 -9.45
N LYS A 42 -9.16 10.46 -10.00
CA LYS A 42 -7.88 10.76 -10.67
C LYS A 42 -6.69 10.52 -9.75
N ALA A 43 -6.79 10.94 -8.50
CA ALA A 43 -5.76 10.71 -7.49
C ALA A 43 -5.46 9.22 -7.31
N MET A 44 -6.49 8.38 -7.07
CA MET A 44 -6.34 6.93 -6.92
C MET A 44 -5.69 6.29 -8.15
N LYS A 45 -6.09 6.70 -9.36
CA LYS A 45 -5.49 6.20 -10.60
C LYS A 45 -3.99 6.52 -10.69
N LYS A 46 -3.57 7.71 -10.24
CA LYS A 46 -2.15 8.12 -10.22
C LYS A 46 -1.33 7.33 -9.23
N VAL A 47 -1.87 7.00 -8.05
CA VAL A 47 -1.13 6.23 -7.02
C VAL A 47 -1.15 4.72 -7.26
N ALA A 48 -2.30 4.15 -7.64
CA ALA A 48 -2.47 2.70 -7.76
C ALA A 48 -2.16 2.16 -9.17
N GLY A 49 -1.79 3.00 -10.14
CA GLY A 49 -1.61 2.61 -11.54
C GLY A 49 -0.58 1.49 -11.78
N GLY A 50 0.51 1.49 -11.00
CA GLY A 50 1.54 0.43 -11.04
C GLY A 50 1.33 -0.70 -10.03
N LEU A 51 0.49 -0.49 -9.02
CA LEU A 51 0.43 -1.34 -7.82
C LEU A 51 0.13 -2.81 -8.12
N ARG A 52 -0.77 -3.08 -9.08
CA ARG A 52 -1.09 -4.46 -9.51
C ARG A 52 0.14 -5.18 -10.08
N LEU A 53 0.90 -4.49 -10.93
CA LEU A 53 2.09 -5.06 -11.58
C LEU A 53 3.19 -5.28 -10.54
N ASP A 54 3.37 -4.32 -9.63
CA ASP A 54 4.35 -4.41 -8.55
C ASP A 54 4.05 -5.59 -7.61
N LEU A 55 2.78 -5.78 -7.23
CA LEU A 55 2.36 -6.91 -6.41
C LEU A 55 2.47 -8.26 -7.13
N ALA A 56 2.21 -8.30 -8.44
CA ALA A 56 2.40 -9.51 -9.23
C ALA A 56 3.89 -9.89 -9.30
N ALA A 57 4.77 -8.92 -9.61
CA ALA A 57 6.21 -9.11 -9.62
C ALA A 57 6.75 -9.50 -8.24
N PHE A 58 6.22 -8.92 -7.16
CA PHE A 58 6.55 -9.32 -5.80
C PHE A 58 6.23 -10.80 -5.53
N ARG A 59 5.08 -11.31 -5.99
CA ARG A 59 4.73 -12.74 -5.79
C ARG A 59 5.65 -13.68 -6.55
N GLU A 60 6.05 -13.31 -7.77
CA GLU A 60 7.05 -14.06 -8.53
C GLU A 60 8.40 -14.07 -7.79
N LEU A 61 8.79 -12.91 -7.25
CA LEU A 61 10.03 -12.76 -6.50
C LEU A 61 10.02 -13.52 -5.16
N GLU A 62 8.91 -13.49 -4.44
CA GLU A 62 8.71 -14.24 -3.19
C GLU A 62 8.86 -15.75 -3.44
N ALA A 63 8.27 -16.27 -4.51
CA ALA A 63 8.41 -17.67 -4.90
C ALA A 63 9.87 -18.02 -5.27
N PHE A 64 10.59 -17.12 -5.94
CA PHE A 64 11.99 -17.30 -6.28
C PHE A 64 12.89 -17.29 -5.02
N ALA A 65 12.66 -16.35 -4.10
CA ALA A 65 13.39 -16.25 -2.84
C ALA A 65 13.25 -17.52 -1.98
N GLN A 66 12.08 -18.16 -2.00
CA GLN A 66 11.84 -19.43 -1.30
C GLN A 66 12.64 -20.61 -1.84
N LEU A 67 13.16 -20.52 -3.08
CA LEU A 67 14.04 -21.55 -3.67
C LEU A 67 15.49 -21.44 -3.16
N GLY A 68 15.79 -20.50 -2.24
CA GLY A 68 17.09 -20.39 -1.57
C GLY A 68 18.17 -19.71 -2.41
N THR A 69 17.78 -18.93 -3.41
CA THR A 69 18.72 -18.17 -4.25
C THR A 69 19.14 -16.88 -3.56
N GLU A 70 20.44 -16.56 -3.57
CA GLU A 70 20.94 -15.25 -3.14
C GLU A 70 20.32 -14.14 -3.99
N LEU A 71 19.78 -13.11 -3.34
CA LEU A 71 19.21 -11.94 -3.99
C LEU A 71 20.22 -10.79 -3.89
N ASP A 72 20.37 -10.04 -4.98
CA ASP A 72 21.12 -8.78 -4.93
C ASP A 72 20.36 -7.74 -4.05
N PRO A 73 21.06 -6.72 -3.52
CA PRO A 73 20.43 -5.76 -2.60
C PRO A 73 19.23 -5.02 -3.16
N ALA A 74 19.20 -4.74 -4.48
CA ALA A 74 18.07 -4.04 -5.09
C ALA A 74 16.85 -4.96 -5.17
N THR A 75 17.06 -6.24 -5.44
CA THR A 75 16.02 -7.26 -5.42
C THR A 75 15.50 -7.51 -4.00
N GLN A 76 16.37 -7.57 -3.01
CA GLN A 76 15.98 -7.66 -1.59
C GLN A 76 15.08 -6.48 -1.18
N ALA A 77 15.46 -5.24 -1.52
CA ALA A 77 14.65 -4.06 -1.23
C ALA A 77 13.24 -4.11 -1.86
N ARG A 78 13.12 -4.65 -3.08
CA ARG A 78 11.82 -4.86 -3.74
C ARG A 78 10.97 -5.90 -3.02
N LEU A 79 11.59 -7.00 -2.59
CA LEU A 79 10.92 -8.04 -1.81
C LEU A 79 10.40 -7.47 -0.48
N ASP A 80 11.25 -6.72 0.22
CA ASP A 80 10.95 -6.10 1.51
C ASP A 80 9.82 -5.08 1.42
N ARG A 81 9.80 -4.27 0.36
CA ARG A 81 8.68 -3.35 0.09
C ARG A 81 7.39 -4.11 -0.21
N GLY A 82 7.48 -5.21 -0.95
CA GLY A 82 6.32 -6.04 -1.26
C GLY A 82 5.68 -6.66 -0.01
N TYR A 83 6.48 -7.14 0.95
CA TYR A 83 5.96 -7.60 2.24
C TYR A 83 5.19 -6.51 2.99
N ARG A 84 5.75 -5.30 3.05
CA ARG A 84 5.09 -4.15 3.69
C ARG A 84 3.82 -3.75 2.96
N MET A 85 3.81 -3.81 1.63
CA MET A 85 2.61 -3.54 0.84
C MET A 85 1.51 -4.57 1.09
N VAL A 86 1.87 -5.86 1.22
CA VAL A 86 0.89 -6.90 1.57
C VAL A 86 0.31 -6.66 2.96
N GLU A 87 1.12 -6.27 3.94
CA GLU A 87 0.62 -5.89 5.28
C GLU A 87 -0.27 -4.64 5.23
N LEU A 88 0.12 -3.62 4.46
CA LEU A 88 -0.63 -2.37 4.32
C LEU A 88 -2.02 -2.57 3.68
N LEU A 89 -2.16 -3.58 2.83
CA LEU A 89 -3.43 -3.90 2.17
C LEU A 89 -4.34 -4.81 3.01
N LYS A 90 -3.90 -5.21 4.21
CA LYS A 90 -4.77 -5.92 5.14
C LYS A 90 -5.73 -4.94 5.78
N GLN A 91 -6.97 -5.39 5.95
CA GLN A 91 -8.04 -4.60 6.51
C GLN A 91 -8.94 -5.46 7.39
N GLY A 92 -9.26 -4.92 8.57
CA GLY A 92 -10.19 -5.55 9.50
C GLY A 92 -11.61 -5.61 8.94
N GLN A 93 -12.38 -6.61 9.38
CA GLN A 93 -13.80 -6.69 9.04
C GLN A 93 -14.56 -5.51 9.62
N TYR A 94 -15.48 -4.93 8.83
CA TYR A 94 -16.30 -3.77 9.20
C TYR A 94 -15.51 -2.48 9.52
N LYS A 95 -14.26 -2.39 9.06
CA LYS A 95 -13.45 -1.18 9.16
C LYS A 95 -13.16 -0.58 7.77
N PRO A 96 -14.18 -0.10 7.03
CA PRO A 96 -13.95 0.52 5.72
C PRO A 96 -13.07 1.77 5.86
N LEU A 97 -12.15 1.97 4.91
CA LEU A 97 -11.32 3.17 4.84
C LEU A 97 -11.93 4.14 3.81
N PRO A 98 -12.06 5.44 4.12
CA PRO A 98 -12.37 6.48 3.15
C PRO A 98 -11.38 6.50 1.97
N VAL A 99 -11.80 7.03 0.82
CA VAL A 99 -10.99 6.98 -0.40
C VAL A 99 -9.75 7.86 -0.28
N GLU A 100 -9.88 9.01 0.35
CA GLU A 100 -8.80 9.93 0.72
C GLU A 100 -7.71 9.24 1.53
N ASP A 101 -8.10 8.45 2.53
CA ASP A 101 -7.19 7.70 3.40
C ASP A 101 -6.47 6.60 2.61
N GLN A 102 -7.21 5.84 1.80
CA GLN A 102 -6.62 4.84 0.91
C GLN A 102 -5.59 5.47 -0.04
N ILE A 103 -5.86 6.65 -0.59
CA ILE A 103 -4.92 7.34 -1.49
C ILE A 103 -3.63 7.69 -0.74
N MET A 104 -3.72 8.26 0.46
CA MET A 104 -2.55 8.66 1.25
C MET A 104 -1.70 7.45 1.66
N VAL A 105 -2.35 6.38 2.13
CA VAL A 105 -1.70 5.14 2.56
C VAL A 105 -1.00 4.44 1.37
N ILE A 106 -1.70 4.29 0.24
CA ILE A 106 -1.11 3.68 -0.97
C ILE A 106 0.02 4.54 -1.52
N TYR A 107 -0.09 5.87 -1.48
CA TYR A 107 1.01 6.76 -1.84
C TYR A 107 2.25 6.49 -0.98
N ALA A 108 2.07 6.40 0.34
CA ALA A 108 3.16 6.14 1.28
C ALA A 108 3.92 4.85 0.94
N GLY A 109 3.16 3.76 0.74
CA GLY A 109 3.76 2.45 0.45
C GLY A 109 4.40 2.36 -0.93
N THR A 110 3.81 2.96 -1.95
CA THR A 110 4.37 2.94 -3.32
C THR A 110 5.62 3.81 -3.45
N ARG A 111 5.76 4.85 -2.63
CA ARG A 111 6.92 5.75 -2.65
C ARG A 111 8.04 5.37 -1.68
N GLY A 112 7.85 4.29 -0.90
CA GLY A 112 8.88 3.73 -0.03
C GLY A 112 8.99 4.39 1.35
N PHE A 113 7.98 5.15 1.78
CA PHE A 113 7.96 5.73 3.14
C PHE A 113 7.86 4.65 4.23
N LEU A 114 7.36 3.47 3.87
CA LEU A 114 7.30 2.33 4.79
C LEU A 114 8.56 1.46 4.76
N ASP A 115 9.55 1.73 3.91
CA ASP A 115 10.69 0.83 3.71
C ASP A 115 11.48 0.57 5.01
N LYS A 116 11.55 1.56 5.92
CA LYS A 116 12.21 1.43 7.23
C LYS A 116 11.30 0.89 8.34
N VAL A 117 10.00 0.78 8.10
CA VAL A 117 9.03 0.30 9.08
C VAL A 117 9.09 -1.23 9.13
N PRO A 118 9.26 -1.84 10.32
CA PRO A 118 9.16 -3.29 10.49
C PRO A 118 7.81 -3.82 10.00
N VAL A 119 7.82 -4.96 9.32
CA VAL A 119 6.62 -5.55 8.68
C VAL A 119 5.49 -5.75 9.69
N ASP A 120 5.81 -6.18 10.92
CA ASP A 120 4.86 -6.40 12.01
C ASP A 120 4.27 -5.10 12.59
N ARG A 121 4.86 -3.94 12.31
CA ARG A 121 4.40 -2.62 12.77
C ARG A 121 3.73 -1.80 11.67
N VAL A 122 3.58 -2.32 10.45
CA VAL A 122 2.97 -1.60 9.32
C VAL A 122 1.54 -1.16 9.63
N GLN A 123 0.74 -2.02 10.27
CA GLN A 123 -0.64 -1.70 10.66
C GLN A 123 -0.69 -0.61 11.76
N GLU A 124 0.23 -0.66 12.73
CA GLU A 124 0.36 0.40 13.74
C GLU A 124 0.78 1.73 13.11
N TRP A 125 1.65 1.68 12.10
CA TRP A 125 2.07 2.85 11.33
C TRP A 125 0.89 3.45 10.57
N GLU A 126 0.07 2.63 9.91
CA GLU A 126 -1.12 3.07 9.16
C GLU A 126 -2.10 3.81 10.07
N ASP A 127 -2.48 3.19 11.20
CA ASP A 127 -3.42 3.78 12.15
C ASP A 127 -2.91 5.16 12.64
N LYS A 128 -1.65 5.24 13.10
CA LYS A 128 -1.08 6.50 13.59
C LYS A 128 -0.90 7.55 12.50
N PHE A 129 -0.54 7.13 11.29
CA PHE A 129 -0.37 8.05 10.17
C PHE A 129 -1.71 8.68 9.81
N LEU A 130 -2.79 7.90 9.77
CA LEU A 130 -4.12 8.41 9.52
C LEU A 130 -4.61 9.33 10.65
N ASP A 131 -4.40 8.95 11.91
CA ASP A 131 -4.72 9.82 13.07
C ASP A 131 -3.98 11.16 12.95
N PHE A 132 -2.68 11.15 12.64
CA PHE A 132 -1.88 12.36 12.43
C PHE A 132 -2.43 13.22 11.28
N MET A 133 -2.77 12.59 10.14
CA MET A 133 -3.28 13.32 8.98
C MET A 133 -4.63 13.98 9.27
N HIS A 134 -5.52 13.30 10.00
CA HIS A 134 -6.83 13.85 10.35
C HIS A 134 -6.76 14.89 11.47
N ASP A 135 -5.92 14.68 12.49
CA ASP A 135 -5.84 15.57 13.66
C ASP A 135 -4.98 16.81 13.42
N GLN A 136 -3.84 16.65 12.75
CA GLN A 136 -2.83 17.72 12.59
C GLN A 136 -2.78 18.30 11.17
N LYS A 137 -3.19 17.54 10.15
CA LYS A 137 -3.07 17.91 8.72
C LYS A 137 -4.41 17.86 7.98
N SER A 138 -5.51 18.16 8.68
CA SER A 138 -6.87 18.14 8.12
C SER A 138 -7.03 19.00 6.87
N GLU A 139 -6.23 20.06 6.74
CA GLU A 139 -6.18 20.92 5.55
C GLU A 139 -5.71 20.17 4.30
N VAL A 140 -4.71 19.29 4.45
CA VAL A 140 -4.16 18.44 3.39
C VAL A 140 -5.21 17.42 2.95
N VAL A 141 -5.90 16.79 3.91
CA VAL A 141 -7.03 15.88 3.64
C VAL A 141 -8.13 16.61 2.87
N SER A 142 -8.50 17.83 3.31
CA SER A 142 -9.54 18.65 2.68
C SER A 142 -9.19 19.08 1.25
N ALA A 143 -7.90 19.36 0.98
CA ALA A 143 -7.41 19.69 -0.35
C ALA A 143 -7.54 18.49 -1.31
N LEU A 144 -7.28 17.27 -0.82
CA LEU A 144 -7.47 16.04 -1.60
C LEU A 144 -8.95 15.79 -1.92
N THR A 145 -9.84 15.88 -0.93
CA THR A 145 -11.28 15.63 -1.14
C THR A 145 -11.94 16.68 -2.04
N SER A 146 -11.37 17.87 -2.14
CA SER A 146 -11.88 18.94 -3.00
C SER A 146 -11.46 18.78 -4.47
N SER A 147 -10.21 18.36 -4.71
CA SER A 147 -9.65 18.25 -6.06
C SER A 147 -9.81 16.86 -6.68
N TRP A 148 -9.84 15.81 -5.84
CA TRP A 148 -9.72 14.40 -6.23
C TRP A 148 -8.55 14.12 -7.18
N ASP A 149 -7.52 14.97 -7.14
CA ASP A 149 -6.37 14.92 -8.01
C ASP A 149 -5.08 15.03 -7.21
N LEU A 150 -4.07 14.26 -7.62
CA LEU A 150 -2.73 14.33 -7.05
C LEU A 150 -2.01 15.48 -7.76
N THR A 151 -2.24 16.72 -7.31
CA THR A 151 -1.49 17.89 -7.78
C THR A 151 -0.08 17.87 -7.20
N ASP A 152 0.86 18.53 -7.86
CA ASP A 152 2.24 18.61 -7.36
C ASP A 152 2.30 19.30 -5.99
N GLU A 153 1.47 20.31 -5.77
CA GLU A 153 1.33 21.00 -4.48
C GLU A 153 0.87 20.04 -3.36
N PHE A 154 -0.17 19.23 -3.61
CA PHE A 154 -0.63 18.23 -2.64
C PHE A 154 0.46 17.19 -2.35
N VAL A 155 1.18 16.75 -3.39
CA VAL A 155 2.28 15.80 -3.24
C VAL A 155 3.38 16.36 -2.34
N GLU A 156 3.77 17.62 -2.53
CA GLU A 156 4.77 18.26 -1.67
C GLU A 156 4.26 18.40 -0.23
N GLN A 157 3.02 18.83 -0.03
CA GLN A 157 2.41 18.90 1.31
C GLN A 157 2.36 17.53 2.00
N LEU A 158 2.02 16.47 1.26
CA LEU A 158 1.97 15.10 1.78
C LEU A 158 3.38 14.61 2.17
N LYS A 159 4.40 14.87 1.34
CA LYS A 159 5.80 14.54 1.67
C LYS A 159 6.27 15.27 2.93
N THR A 160 5.99 16.56 3.05
CA THR A 160 6.33 17.34 4.24
C THR A 160 5.63 16.77 5.48
N SER A 161 4.34 16.44 5.36
CA SER A 161 3.56 15.84 6.44
C SER A 161 4.11 14.47 6.85
N MET A 162 4.54 13.64 5.90
CA MET A 162 5.18 12.36 6.16
C MET A 162 6.54 12.51 6.86
N ALA A 163 7.36 13.48 6.45
CA ALA A 163 8.63 13.75 7.10
C ALA A 163 8.45 14.25 8.55
N GLU A 164 7.43 15.07 8.81
CA GLU A 164 7.05 15.47 10.16
C GLU A 164 6.54 14.29 10.99
N PHE A 165 5.71 13.42 10.40
CA PHE A 165 5.21 12.21 11.05
C PHE A 165 6.35 11.28 11.45
N GLU A 166 7.32 11.03 10.57
CA GLU A 166 8.49 10.20 10.86
C GLU A 166 9.33 10.76 12.02
N GLN A 167 9.44 12.08 12.14
CA GLN A 167 10.13 12.72 13.28
C GLN A 167 9.37 12.58 14.59
N GLN A 168 8.03 12.64 14.56
CA GLN A 168 7.18 12.49 15.74
C GLN A 168 7.07 11.02 16.18
N HIS A 169 7.08 10.10 15.23
CA HIS A 169 6.82 8.68 15.46
C HIS A 169 8.03 7.84 15.04
N ASN A 170 8.85 7.44 16.03
CA ASN A 170 10.02 6.61 15.78
C ASN A 170 9.62 5.15 15.51
N PHE A 171 9.30 4.85 14.26
CA PHE A 171 9.05 3.49 13.77
C PHE A 171 10.31 2.79 13.26
N ILE A 172 11.44 3.50 13.19
CA ILE A 172 12.74 2.96 12.77
C ILE A 172 13.33 2.14 13.93
N PRO A 173 13.72 0.88 13.72
CA PRO A 173 14.46 0.11 14.72
C PRO A 173 15.77 0.81 15.08
N LYS A 174 16.06 0.96 16.37
CA LYS A 174 17.29 1.61 16.89
C LYS A 174 18.60 0.97 16.41
N GLU A 175 18.57 -0.22 15.81
CA GLU A 175 19.77 -0.91 15.32
C GLU A 175 20.33 -0.30 14.01
N GLU A 176 19.55 0.45 13.23
CA GLU A 176 20.07 1.17 12.04
C GLU A 176 20.63 2.56 12.36
N GLU A 177 20.35 3.12 13.54
CA GLU A 177 20.89 4.41 13.98
C GLU A 177 22.41 4.35 14.25
N ALA A 178 22.98 3.14 14.36
CA ALA A 178 24.40 2.92 14.63
C ALA A 178 25.28 2.80 13.36
N ALA A 179 24.70 2.94 12.16
CA ALA A 179 25.40 2.77 10.88
C ALA A 179 25.51 4.05 10.02
N VAL A 180 25.19 5.22 10.59
CA VAL A 180 25.39 6.54 9.94
C VAL A 180 26.52 7.32 10.61
#